data_AF-A0A413RZS5-F1
#
_entry.id   AF-A0A413RZS5-F1
#
_cell.length_a   1.000
_cell.length_b   1.000
_cell.length_c   1.000
_cell.angle_alpha   90.00
_cell.angle_beta   90.00
_cell.angle_gamma   90.00
#
_symmetry.space_group_name_H-M   'P 1'
#
loop_
_entity.id
_entity.type
_entity.pdbx_description
1 polymer ?
#
loop_
_entity_poly.entity_id
_entity_poly.type
_entity_poly.pdbx_seq_one_letter_code
_entity_poly.pdbx_strand_id
1 'polypeptide(L)'
;MSNAEFKSADTNKIAKFQEESKKACAEFKAIKKEFQRINKELLSGWKGVGADAYKYETDHILEKIGSVDDVLEMINNSAVKDIRDNYSKLDDDLAEFNKNPYGNESE
;
A
#
# COMPACT_ATOMS: atom_id res chain seq x y z
N MET A 1 34.84 13.29 5.83
CA MET A 1 33.72 13.61 6.74
C MET A 1 32.46 13.12 6.04
N SER A 2 31.72 12.21 6.67
CA SER A 2 30.60 11.50 6.05
C SER A 2 29.44 12.46 5.80
N ASN A 3 28.89 12.46 4.58
CA ASN A 3 27.67 13.16 4.13
C ASN A 3 26.38 12.82 4.92
N ALA A 4 26.51 12.17 6.09
CA ALA A 4 25.43 11.66 6.92
C ALA A 4 24.97 12.63 8.02
N GLU A 5 25.63 13.77 8.23
CA GLU A 5 25.37 14.65 9.40
C GLU A 5 24.10 15.50 9.31
N PHE A 6 23.56 15.78 8.11
CA PHE A 6 22.47 16.76 7.94
C PHE A 6 21.12 16.16 7.53
N LYS A 7 21.00 14.83 7.45
CA LYS A 7 19.77 14.13 7.03
C LYS A 7 19.07 13.55 8.27
N SER A 8 17.91 14.06 8.65
CA SER A 8 17.29 13.82 9.98
C SER A 8 15.76 13.67 9.99
N ALA A 9 15.13 13.23 8.89
CA ALA A 9 13.73 12.78 8.96
C ALA A 9 13.66 11.26 9.22
N ASP A 10 13.32 10.85 10.45
CA ASP A 10 13.02 9.44 10.77
C ASP A 10 11.69 9.01 10.12
N THR A 11 11.79 8.58 8.86
CA THR A 11 10.66 8.06 8.07
C THR A 11 10.52 6.54 8.16
N ASN A 12 11.27 5.86 9.04
CA ASN A 12 11.32 4.40 9.10
C ASN A 12 9.94 3.78 9.38
N LYS A 13 9.12 4.45 10.21
CA LYS A 13 7.74 4.01 10.49
C LYS A 13 6.84 4.08 9.25
N ILE A 14 7.00 5.11 8.42
CA ILE A 14 6.26 5.28 7.17
C ILE A 14 6.72 4.22 6.15
N ALA A 15 8.03 4.01 6.03
CA ALA A 15 8.59 2.97 5.17
C ALA A 15 8.11 1.57 5.57
N LYS A 16 8.10 1.28 6.88
CA LYS A 16 7.59 0.01 7.42
C LYS A 16 6.11 -0.17 7.13
N PHE A 17 5.29 0.87 7.33
CA PHE A 17 3.86 0.83 6.98
C PHE A 17 3.65 0.52 5.48
N GLN A 18 4.39 1.17 4.58
CA GLN A 18 4.31 0.88 3.14
C GLN A 18 4.64 -0.58 2.81
N GLU A 19 5.67 -1.13 3.45
CA GLU A 19 6.06 -2.52 3.24
C GLU A 19 5.00 -3.50 3.76
N GLU A 20 4.54 -3.32 5.00
CA GLU A 20 3.49 -4.14 5.61
C GLU A 20 2.19 -4.08 4.81
N SER A 21 1.83 -2.89 4.33
CA SER A 21 0.62 -2.71 3.55
C SER A 21 0.72 -3.35 2.15
N LYS A 22 1.89 -3.31 1.50
CA LYS A 22 2.13 -4.07 0.25
C LYS A 22 2.02 -5.58 0.47
N LYS A 23 2.58 -6.08 1.58
CA LYS A 23 2.45 -7.50 1.98
C LYS A 23 0.99 -7.88 2.18
N ALA A 24 0.23 -7.07 2.93
CA ALA A 24 -1.19 -7.28 3.15
C ALA A 24 -1.99 -7.32 1.83
N CYS A 25 -1.73 -6.39 0.89
CA CYS A 25 -2.37 -6.40 -0.43
C CYS A 25 -2.04 -7.70 -1.21
N ALA A 26 -0.78 -8.16 -1.17
CA ALA A 26 -0.37 -9.38 -1.85
C ALA A 26 -1.03 -10.64 -1.25
N GLU A 27 -1.05 -10.74 0.08
CA GLU A 27 -1.72 -11.83 0.80
C GLU A 27 -3.22 -11.84 0.50
N PHE A 28 -3.85 -10.67 0.49
CA PHE A 28 -5.28 -10.54 0.20
C PHE A 28 -5.61 -10.94 -1.25
N LYS A 29 -4.81 -10.54 -2.23
CA LYS A 29 -4.92 -10.99 -3.63
C LYS A 29 -4.77 -12.51 -3.75
N ALA A 30 -3.87 -13.12 -2.97
CA ALA A 30 -3.70 -14.58 -2.94
C ALA A 30 -4.93 -15.30 -2.34
N ILE A 31 -5.46 -14.80 -1.22
CA ILE A 31 -6.68 -15.33 -0.58
C ILE A 31 -7.87 -15.26 -1.54
N LYS A 32 -8.07 -14.11 -2.21
CA LYS A 32 -9.12 -13.93 -3.22
C LYS A 32 -9.03 -14.99 -4.32
N LYS A 33 -7.83 -15.23 -4.84
CA LYS A 33 -7.58 -16.22 -5.89
C LYS A 33 -7.92 -17.64 -5.44
N GLU A 34 -7.52 -18.02 -4.23
CA GLU A 34 -7.85 -19.34 -3.69
C GLU A 34 -9.34 -19.51 -3.39
N PHE A 35 -10.00 -18.47 -2.86
CA PHE A 35 -11.44 -18.47 -2.67
C PHE A 35 -12.18 -18.69 -4.00
N GLN A 36 -11.78 -17.98 -5.07
CA GLN A 36 -12.33 -18.20 -6.41
C GLN A 36 -12.11 -19.63 -6.92
N ARG A 37 -10.92 -20.18 -6.71
CA ARG A 37 -10.59 -21.56 -7.13
C ARG A 37 -11.48 -22.57 -6.42
N ILE A 38 -11.57 -22.49 -5.08
CA ILE A 38 -12.38 -23.39 -4.26
C ILE A 38 -13.85 -23.32 -4.68
N ASN A 39 -14.40 -22.13 -4.84
CA ASN A 39 -15.81 -21.96 -5.21
C ASN A 39 -16.10 -22.49 -6.62
N LYS A 40 -15.18 -22.28 -7.56
CA LYS A 40 -15.29 -22.84 -8.91
C LYS A 40 -15.29 -24.37 -8.89
N GLU A 41 -14.42 -24.97 -8.09
CA GLU A 41 -14.33 -26.42 -7.95
C GLU A 41 -15.60 -27.01 -7.32
N LEU A 42 -16.09 -26.39 -6.24
CA LEU A 42 -17.32 -26.81 -5.55
C LEU A 42 -18.57 -26.70 -6.46
N LEU A 43 -18.73 -25.58 -7.17
CA LEU A 43 -19.89 -25.32 -8.04
C LEU A 43 -19.83 -26.07 -9.38
N SER A 44 -18.71 -26.71 -9.70
CA SER A 44 -18.59 -27.51 -10.93
C SER A 44 -19.54 -28.71 -10.91
N GLY A 45 -19.59 -29.43 -9.78
CA GLY A 45 -20.44 -30.60 -9.58
C GLY A 45 -21.75 -30.33 -8.83
N TRP A 46 -21.84 -29.22 -8.08
CA TRP A 46 -23.04 -28.88 -7.32
C TRP A 46 -24.03 -28.04 -8.15
N LYS A 47 -25.30 -28.47 -8.21
CA LYS A 47 -26.38 -27.81 -8.96
C LYS A 47 -27.66 -27.70 -8.13
N GLY A 48 -28.56 -26.81 -8.56
CA GLY A 48 -29.86 -26.56 -7.94
C GLY A 48 -29.88 -25.33 -7.04
N VAL A 49 -31.03 -25.05 -6.43
CA VAL A 49 -31.31 -23.80 -5.70
C VAL A 49 -30.27 -23.49 -4.61
N GLY A 50 -29.76 -24.53 -3.92
CA GLY A 50 -28.71 -24.34 -2.92
C GLY A 50 -27.38 -23.87 -3.51
N ALA A 51 -27.01 -24.37 -4.70
CA ALA A 51 -25.80 -23.93 -5.42
C ALA A 51 -25.96 -22.48 -5.91
N ASP A 52 -27.15 -22.09 -6.34
CA ASP A 52 -27.44 -20.72 -6.79
C ASP A 52 -27.35 -19.72 -5.63
N ALA A 53 -27.94 -20.05 -4.48
CA ALA A 53 -27.85 -19.23 -3.27
C ALA A 53 -26.41 -19.11 -2.76
N TYR A 54 -25.66 -20.22 -2.75
CA TYR A 54 -24.25 -20.19 -2.39
C TYR A 54 -23.44 -19.32 -3.35
N LYS A 55 -23.65 -19.47 -4.66
CA LYS A 55 -22.97 -18.66 -5.67
C LYS A 55 -23.22 -17.17 -5.45
N TYR A 56 -24.46 -16.78 -5.19
CA TYR A 56 -24.83 -15.40 -4.88
C TYR A 56 -24.02 -14.83 -3.71
N GLU A 57 -23.94 -15.56 -2.60
CA GLU A 57 -23.16 -15.12 -1.43
C GLU A 57 -21.66 -15.04 -1.77
N THR A 58 -21.12 -16.02 -2.50
CA THR A 58 -19.69 -15.99 -2.88
C THR A 58 -19.35 -14.84 -3.82
N ASP A 59 -20.23 -14.50 -4.76
CA ASP A 59 -20.05 -13.37 -5.66
C ASP A 59 -20.08 -12.05 -4.89
N HIS A 60 -21.00 -11.89 -3.94
CA HIS A 60 -21.08 -10.72 -3.07
C HIS A 60 -19.85 -10.56 -2.17
N ILE A 61 -19.31 -11.68 -1.65
CA ILE A 61 -18.05 -11.66 -0.91
C ILE A 61 -16.91 -11.17 -1.81
N LEU A 62 -16.82 -11.68 -3.05
CA LEU A 62 -15.79 -11.28 -4.01
C LEU A 62 -15.86 -9.80 -4.39
N GLU A 63 -17.07 -9.26 -4.54
CA GLU A 63 -17.31 -7.84 -4.78
C GLU A 63 -16.76 -6.99 -3.62
N LYS A 64 -17.17 -7.31 -2.38
CA LYS A 64 -16.72 -6.59 -1.17
C LYS A 64 -15.21 -6.68 -0.98
N ILE A 65 -14.63 -7.85 -1.23
CA ILE A 65 -13.18 -8.05 -1.22
C ILE A 65 -12.51 -7.13 -2.24
N GLY A 66 -13.02 -7.04 -3.47
CA GLY A 66 -12.50 -6.11 -4.47
C GLY A 66 -12.39 -4.67 -3.97
N SER A 67 -13.47 -4.15 -3.37
CA SER A 67 -13.47 -2.79 -2.84
C SER A 67 -12.44 -2.54 -1.73
N VAL A 68 -12.15 -3.54 -0.89
CA VAL A 68 -11.14 -3.41 0.17
C VAL A 68 -9.73 -3.35 -0.41
N ASP A 69 -9.44 -4.16 -1.42
CA ASP A 69 -8.14 -4.16 -2.13
C ASP A 69 -7.90 -2.78 -2.77
N ASP A 70 -8.91 -2.21 -3.41
CA ASP A 70 -8.84 -0.88 -4.04
C ASP A 70 -8.55 0.23 -3.01
N VAL A 71 -9.19 0.19 -1.83
CA VAL A 71 -8.96 1.17 -0.76
C VAL A 71 -7.53 1.06 -0.20
N LEU A 72 -7.05 -0.16 0.05
CA LEU A 72 -5.69 -0.39 0.55
C LEU A 72 -4.63 0.05 -0.47
N GLU A 73 -4.86 -0.22 -1.75
CA GLU A 73 -3.99 0.21 -2.84
C GLU A 73 -3.98 1.74 -2.97
N MET A 74 -5.15 2.38 -2.86
CA MET A 74 -5.28 3.84 -2.86
C MET A 74 -4.50 4.48 -1.70
N ILE A 75 -4.68 4.00 -0.46
CA ILE A 75 -3.97 4.55 0.71
C ILE A 75 -2.45 4.45 0.52
N ASN A 76 -1.97 3.31 0.02
CA ASN A 76 -0.54 3.08 -0.20
C ASN A 76 0.05 3.97 -1.29
N ASN A 77 -0.66 4.12 -2.40
CA ASN A 77 -0.14 4.77 -3.60
C ASN A 77 -0.41 6.28 -3.65
N SER A 78 -1.30 6.80 -2.78
CA SER A 78 -1.56 8.23 -2.61
C SER A 78 -0.94 8.74 -1.31
N ALA A 79 -1.74 8.86 -0.25
CA ALA A 79 -1.42 9.54 0.99
C ALA A 79 -0.07 9.11 1.59
N VAL A 80 0.21 7.81 1.69
CA VAL A 80 1.44 7.33 2.34
C VAL A 80 2.68 7.59 1.50
N LYS A 81 2.55 7.41 0.18
CA LYS A 81 3.63 7.73 -0.76
C LYS A 81 3.90 9.23 -0.77
N ASP A 82 2.86 10.05 -0.89
CA ASP A 82 2.98 11.51 -0.93
C ASP A 82 3.60 12.06 0.35
N ILE A 83 3.20 11.54 1.52
CA ILE A 83 3.80 11.90 2.80
C ILE A 83 5.30 11.56 2.79
N ARG A 84 5.67 10.34 2.40
CA ARG A 84 7.08 9.93 2.36
C ARG A 84 7.90 10.79 1.39
N ASP A 85 7.39 11.04 0.20
CA ASP A 85 8.09 11.80 -0.83
C ASP A 85 8.29 13.27 -0.38
N ASN A 86 7.26 13.87 0.24
CA ASN A 86 7.36 15.22 0.82
C ASN A 86 8.35 15.30 1.97
N TYR A 87 8.33 14.35 2.91
CA TYR A 87 9.30 14.32 4.01
C TYR A 87 10.73 14.11 3.50
N SER A 88 10.92 13.25 2.51
CA SER A 88 12.25 13.01 1.91
C SER A 88 12.76 14.28 1.23
N LYS A 89 11.90 14.99 0.50
CA LYS A 89 12.24 16.25 -0.16
C LYS A 89 12.59 17.34 0.85
N LEU A 90 11.78 17.52 1.90
CA LEU A 90 12.06 18.49 2.95
C LEU A 90 13.39 18.22 3.65
N ASP A 91 13.71 16.95 3.89
CA ASP A 91 14.98 16.55 4.51
C ASP A 91 16.18 16.82 3.59
N ASP A 92 16.03 16.62 2.28
CA ASP A 92 17.04 16.98 1.28
C ASP A 92 17.24 18.51 1.17
N ASP A 93 16.15 19.28 1.11
CA ASP A 93 16.15 20.75 1.05
C ASP A 93 16.82 21.34 2.31
N LEU A 94 16.51 20.80 3.49
CA LEU A 94 17.13 21.20 4.76
C LEU A 94 18.62 20.83 4.81
N ALA A 95 18.99 19.66 4.31
CA ALA A 95 20.39 19.25 4.24
C ALA A 95 21.20 20.14 3.28
N GLU A 96 20.60 20.58 2.17
CA GLU A 96 21.21 21.54 1.24
C GLU A 96 21.37 22.92 1.89
N PHE A 97 20.31 23.44 2.52
CA PHE A 97 20.37 24.70 3.26
C PHE A 97 21.45 24.67 4.35
N ASN A 98 21.52 23.60 5.15
CA ASN A 98 22.50 23.48 6.22
C ASN A 98 23.95 23.43 5.72
N LYS A 99 24.20 22.99 4.48
CA LYS A 99 25.54 23.02 3.87
C LYS A 99 25.98 24.44 3.50
N ASN A 100 25.03 25.34 3.22
CA ASN A 100 25.32 26.73 2.89
C ASN A 100 24.18 27.68 3.34
N PRO A 101 24.04 27.93 4.66
CA PRO A 101 22.88 28.65 5.21
C PRO A 101 22.83 30.13 4.81
N TYR A 102 23.92 30.68 4.23
CA TYR A 102 24.06 32.08 3.81
C TYR A 102 24.37 32.21 2.31
N GLY A 103 24.03 31.21 1.49
CA GLY A 103 24.37 31.18 0.07
C GLY A 103 23.90 32.42 -0.68
N ASN A 104 24.83 33.37 -0.86
CA ASN A 104 24.72 34.65 -1.57
C ASN A 104 24.19 35.88 -0.76
N GLU A 105 24.51 36.03 0.53
CA GLU A 105 24.43 37.35 1.21
C GLU A 105 25.82 37.97 1.48
N SER A 106 26.78 37.72 0.59
CA SER A 106 28.11 38.30 0.71
C SER A 106 28.71 38.63 -0.65
N GLU A 107 28.07 39.55 -1.37
CA GLU A 107 28.71 40.49 -2.31
C GLU A 107 27.85 41.75 -2.47
#